data_AF-A0A0G4KXG2-F1
#
_entry.id   AF-A0A0G4KXG2-F1
#
_cell.length_a   1.000
_cell.length_b   1.000
_cell.length_c   1.000
_cell.angle_alpha   90.00
_cell.angle_beta   90.00
_cell.angle_gamma   90.00
#
_symmetry.space_group_name_H-M   'P 1'
#
loop_
_entity.id
_entity.type
_entity.pdbx_description
1 polymer ?
#
loop_
_entity_poly.entity_id
_entity_poly.type
_entity_poly.pdbx_seq_one_letter_code
_entity_poly.pdbx_strand_id
1 'polypeptide(L)'
;MAKDKKRKGDDKKAKLAAKKAKQANKAEKKAKVKASKVEGSDAEDVDLDEVLEEYRKQQELFLKVTETVCDGPPKARAASCFIASPCDRNNLLLFGGEYFNGALAQFFNDLHIYYVDRDEWRLVTSPNAPLPRSGHAWTRAGNPNHIYLFGGEFSSPKQGTFHHYSDFWRLEPSTREWTKIECKGKTPPARSGHRMTYWKHYIILFGGFQDTSNQTKYLADLWIFDTQNFSVWTVSSLLSLRTDPEARA
;
A
#
# COMPACT_ATOMS: atom_id res chain seq x y z
N MET A 1 13.67 -12.44 44.25
CA MET A 1 13.72 -13.60 43.32
C MET A 1 12.85 -13.43 42.07
N ALA A 2 11.61 -12.91 42.14
CA ALA A 2 10.74 -12.76 40.95
C ALA A 2 11.04 -11.53 40.06
N LYS A 3 11.47 -10.39 40.64
CA LYS A 3 11.78 -9.16 39.89
C LYS A 3 13.02 -9.29 38.99
N ASP A 4 14.09 -9.97 39.44
CA ASP A 4 15.32 -10.14 38.66
C ASP A 4 15.18 -11.09 37.46
N LYS A 5 14.33 -12.11 37.56
CA LYS A 5 14.03 -13.01 36.43
C LYS A 5 13.25 -12.30 35.33
N LYS A 6 12.32 -11.40 35.68
CA LYS A 6 11.56 -10.59 34.71
C LYS A 6 12.48 -9.61 33.97
N ARG A 7 13.35 -8.91 34.71
CA ARG A 7 14.32 -7.95 34.15
C ARG A 7 15.32 -8.60 33.19
N LYS A 8 15.84 -9.79 33.51
CA LYS A 8 16.71 -10.58 32.61
C LYS A 8 15.99 -11.08 31.34
N GLY A 9 14.68 -11.38 31.44
CA GLY A 9 13.87 -11.78 30.30
C GLY A 9 13.65 -10.63 29.30
N ASP A 10 13.38 -9.44 29.83
CA ASP A 10 13.13 -8.23 29.03
C ASP A 10 14.41 -7.75 28.32
N ASP A 11 15.58 -7.81 28.98
CA ASP A 11 16.87 -7.48 28.36
C ASP A 11 17.26 -8.44 27.23
N LYS A 12 16.94 -9.74 27.38
CA LYS A 12 17.20 -10.73 26.33
C LYS A 12 16.29 -10.50 25.11
N LYS A 13 15.04 -10.09 25.35
CA LYS A 13 14.07 -9.76 24.30
C LYS A 13 14.44 -8.47 23.56
N ALA A 14 14.93 -7.46 24.27
CA ALA A 14 15.42 -6.21 23.69
C ALA A 14 16.67 -6.42 22.81
N LYS A 15 17.64 -7.23 23.26
CA LYS A 15 18.84 -7.57 22.46
C LYS A 15 18.50 -8.37 21.20
N LEU A 16 17.53 -9.28 21.27
CA LEU A 16 17.05 -10.02 20.09
C LEU A 16 16.34 -9.10 19.09
N ALA A 17 15.51 -8.17 19.56
CA ALA A 17 14.84 -7.19 18.71
C ALA A 17 15.85 -6.26 18.00
N ALA A 18 16.86 -5.76 18.73
CA ALA A 18 17.91 -4.92 18.15
C ALA A 18 18.76 -5.66 17.10
N LYS A 19 19.09 -6.93 17.36
CA LYS A 19 19.83 -7.77 16.40
C LYS A 19 19.02 -8.03 15.12
N LYS A 20 17.70 -8.23 15.25
CA LYS A 20 16.79 -8.41 14.10
C LYS A 20 16.57 -7.10 13.32
N ALA A 21 16.39 -5.96 13.99
CA ALA A 21 16.32 -4.65 13.33
C ALA A 21 17.58 -4.32 12.53
N LYS A 22 18.77 -4.66 13.06
CA LYS A 22 20.04 -4.51 12.34
C LYS A 22 20.16 -5.45 11.14
N GLN A 23 19.52 -6.62 11.18
CA GLN A 23 19.41 -7.53 10.04
C GLN A 23 18.43 -7.02 8.98
N ALA A 24 17.29 -6.47 9.37
CA ALA A 24 16.32 -5.83 8.46
C ALA A 24 16.96 -4.64 7.72
N ASN A 25 17.63 -3.72 8.42
CA ASN A 25 18.35 -2.62 7.77
C ASN A 25 19.48 -3.09 6.83
N LYS A 26 20.09 -4.25 7.11
CA LYS A 26 21.11 -4.85 6.24
C LYS A 26 20.48 -5.53 5.02
N ALA A 27 19.28 -6.11 5.16
CA ALA A 27 18.50 -6.65 4.05
C ALA A 27 18.02 -5.52 3.13
N GLU A 28 17.51 -4.42 3.69
CA GLU A 28 17.09 -3.23 2.93
C GLU A 28 18.27 -2.59 2.17
N LYS A 29 19.46 -2.51 2.78
CA LYS A 29 20.69 -2.08 2.09
C LYS A 29 21.09 -3.06 0.98
N LYS A 30 20.94 -4.36 1.18
CA LYS A 30 21.21 -5.36 0.13
C LYS A 30 20.19 -5.30 -1.01
N ALA A 31 18.92 -5.03 -0.71
CA ALA A 31 17.87 -4.80 -1.71
C ALA A 31 18.18 -3.55 -2.54
N LYS A 32 18.58 -2.45 -1.89
CA LYS A 32 19.06 -1.23 -2.58
C LYS A 32 20.28 -1.49 -3.47
N VAL A 33 21.24 -2.31 -3.02
CA VAL A 33 22.42 -2.69 -3.81
C VAL A 33 22.09 -3.66 -4.96
N LYS A 34 21.09 -4.54 -4.79
CA LYS A 34 20.59 -5.38 -5.88
C LYS A 34 19.81 -4.55 -6.90
N ALA A 35 18.97 -3.62 -6.45
CA ALA A 35 18.28 -2.67 -7.31
C ALA A 35 19.27 -1.83 -8.14
N SER A 36 20.38 -1.38 -7.54
CA SER A 36 21.47 -0.71 -8.29
C SER A 36 22.26 -1.65 -9.21
N LYS A 37 22.21 -2.97 -9.01
CA LYS A 37 22.83 -3.95 -9.91
C LYS A 37 21.96 -4.25 -11.14
N VAL A 38 20.63 -4.08 -11.02
CA VAL A 38 19.67 -4.16 -12.13
C VAL A 38 19.85 -2.99 -13.10
N GLU A 39 20.49 -1.90 -12.70
CA GLU A 39 20.88 -0.79 -13.59
C GLU A 39 21.86 -1.20 -14.70
N GLY A 40 22.50 -2.39 -14.62
CA GLY A 40 23.55 -2.84 -15.53
C GLY A 40 23.27 -4.09 -16.38
N SER A 41 22.06 -4.68 -16.33
CA SER A 41 21.66 -5.83 -17.15
C SER A 41 20.30 -5.61 -17.78
N ASP A 42 20.00 -6.28 -18.91
CA ASP A 42 18.73 -6.18 -19.65
C ASP A 42 17.50 -6.23 -18.73
N ALA A 43 17.03 -5.05 -18.32
CA ALA A 43 15.96 -4.88 -17.34
C ALA A 43 14.55 -5.12 -17.91
N GLU A 44 14.47 -5.69 -19.12
CA GLU A 44 13.20 -6.06 -19.76
C GLU A 44 12.75 -7.48 -19.36
N ASP A 45 13.68 -8.35 -18.97
CA ASP A 45 13.39 -9.74 -18.56
C ASP A 45 13.17 -9.89 -17.04
N VAL A 46 12.83 -8.81 -16.34
CA VAL A 46 12.61 -8.88 -14.89
C VAL A 46 11.26 -9.55 -14.61
N ASP A 47 11.31 -10.77 -14.08
CA ASP A 47 10.14 -11.49 -13.59
C ASP A 47 9.52 -10.73 -12.40
N LEU A 48 8.34 -10.14 -12.62
CA LEU A 48 7.62 -9.37 -11.61
C LEU A 48 7.24 -10.23 -10.41
N ASP A 49 6.91 -11.50 -10.62
CA ASP A 49 6.47 -12.38 -9.54
C ASP A 49 7.63 -12.69 -8.61
N GLU A 50 8.85 -12.89 -9.13
CA GLU A 50 10.05 -13.07 -8.32
C GLU A 50 10.35 -11.80 -7.49
N VAL A 51 10.25 -10.62 -8.10
CA VAL A 51 10.48 -9.33 -7.41
C VAL A 51 9.46 -9.11 -6.30
N LEU A 52 8.18 -9.34 -6.57
CA LEU A 52 7.11 -9.17 -5.60
C LEU A 52 7.22 -10.18 -4.45
N GLU A 53 7.67 -11.40 -4.72
CA GLU A 53 7.91 -12.41 -3.69
C GLU A 53 9.12 -12.05 -2.80
N GLU A 54 10.17 -11.45 -3.36
CA GLU A 54 11.27 -10.91 -2.56
C GLU A 54 10.81 -9.77 -1.65
N TYR A 55 9.94 -8.86 -2.14
CA TYR A 55 9.31 -7.85 -1.29
C TYR A 55 8.49 -8.46 -0.16
N ARG A 56 7.71 -9.54 -0.44
CA ARG A 56 6.94 -10.25 0.59
C ARG A 56 7.86 -10.82 1.67
N LYS A 57 8.95 -11.51 1.28
CA LYS A 57 9.95 -12.05 2.23
C LYS A 57 10.60 -10.98 3.08
N GLN A 58 10.89 -9.81 2.50
CA GLN A 58 11.41 -8.67 3.26
C GLN A 58 10.38 -8.14 4.26
N GLN A 59 9.10 -8.12 3.88
CA GLN A 59 8.02 -7.69 4.76
C GLN A 59 7.88 -8.58 6.01
N GLU A 60 8.05 -9.90 5.84
CA GLU A 60 8.02 -10.88 6.93
C GLU A 60 9.13 -10.69 7.97
N LEU A 61 10.20 -9.96 7.64
CA LEU A 61 11.27 -9.63 8.60
C LEU A 61 10.82 -8.59 9.63
N PHE A 62 9.80 -7.78 9.32
CA PHE A 62 9.20 -6.88 10.29
C PHE A 62 8.30 -7.68 11.22
N LEU A 63 8.58 -7.63 12.53
CA LEU A 63 7.85 -8.44 13.52
C LEU A 63 6.76 -7.66 14.27
N LYS A 64 6.75 -6.34 14.11
CA LYS A 64 5.79 -5.44 14.74
C LYS A 64 5.78 -4.11 14.02
N VAL A 65 4.71 -3.35 14.21
CA VAL A 65 4.66 -1.97 13.77
C VAL A 65 5.72 -1.14 14.51
N THR A 66 6.49 -0.33 13.77
CA THR A 66 7.40 0.68 14.34
C THR A 66 7.26 2.01 13.61
N GLU A 67 7.40 3.10 14.34
CA GLU A 67 7.49 4.46 13.78
C GLU A 67 8.89 5.02 14.04
N THR A 68 9.53 5.58 13.01
CA THR A 68 10.83 6.24 13.12
C THR A 68 10.76 7.64 12.52
N VAL A 69 11.32 8.63 13.21
CA VAL A 69 11.45 9.99 12.70
C VAL A 69 12.32 10.00 11.44
N CYS A 70 11.87 10.71 10.41
CA CYS A 70 12.61 10.91 9.18
C CYS A 70 13.39 12.22 9.25
N ASP A 71 14.57 12.25 8.63
CA ASP A 71 15.41 13.45 8.54
C ASP A 71 14.82 14.53 7.59
N GLY A 72 13.74 14.20 6.86
CA GLY A 72 13.10 15.09 5.89
C GLY A 72 11.85 14.45 5.26
N PRO A 73 11.26 15.13 4.26
CA PRO A 73 10.08 14.63 3.58
C PRO A 73 10.38 13.33 2.79
N PRO A 74 9.35 12.52 2.49
CA PRO A 74 9.48 11.35 1.64
C PRO A 74 10.04 11.73 0.27
N LYS A 75 10.72 10.78 -0.37
CA LYS A 75 11.19 10.95 -1.75
C LYS A 75 10.05 11.37 -2.68
N ALA A 76 10.41 12.18 -3.67
CA ALA A 76 9.51 12.58 -4.76
C ALA A 76 8.84 11.34 -5.36
N ARG A 77 7.52 11.41 -5.51
CA ARG A 77 6.70 10.31 -5.99
C ARG A 77 5.41 10.81 -6.63
N ALA A 78 4.96 10.10 -7.64
CA ALA A 78 3.68 10.27 -8.30
C ALA A 78 2.73 9.12 -7.93
N ALA A 79 1.44 9.32 -8.19
CA ALA A 79 0.41 8.30 -8.02
C ALA A 79 0.40 7.60 -6.65
N SER A 80 0.86 8.28 -5.61
CA SER A 80 0.69 7.92 -4.19
C SER A 80 -0.64 8.43 -3.67
N CYS A 81 -1.15 7.84 -2.58
CA CYS A 81 -2.31 8.37 -1.86
C CYS A 81 -1.89 9.18 -0.65
N PHE A 82 -2.51 10.35 -0.47
CA PHE A 82 -2.32 11.22 0.71
C PHE A 82 -3.69 11.55 1.32
N ILE A 83 -3.92 11.20 2.58
CA ILE A 83 -5.21 11.41 3.25
C ILE A 83 -5.02 11.91 4.69
N ALA A 84 -5.95 12.73 5.19
CA ALA A 84 -6.02 13.04 6.61
C ALA A 84 -6.48 11.81 7.41
N SER A 85 -5.88 11.61 8.58
CA SER A 85 -6.30 10.53 9.49
C SER A 85 -7.73 10.78 9.97
N PRO A 86 -8.63 9.77 9.91
CA PRO A 86 -9.98 9.91 10.43
C PRO A 86 -10.03 9.94 11.97
N CYS A 87 -8.94 9.56 12.64
CA CYS A 87 -8.85 9.46 14.09
C CYS A 87 -8.03 10.59 14.74
N ASP A 88 -7.25 11.34 13.96
CA ASP A 88 -6.35 12.37 14.47
C ASP A 88 -6.18 13.50 13.46
N ARG A 89 -6.60 14.72 13.82
CA ARG A 89 -6.57 15.87 12.91
C ARG A 89 -5.15 16.39 12.64
N ASN A 90 -4.17 16.00 13.44
CA ASN A 90 -2.78 16.41 13.26
C ASN A 90 -1.99 15.46 12.36
N ASN A 91 -2.58 14.36 11.91
CA ASN A 91 -1.88 13.33 11.13
C ASN A 91 -2.38 13.30 9.68
N LEU A 92 -1.45 13.42 8.75
CA LEU A 92 -1.67 13.08 7.34
C LEU A 92 -0.90 11.80 7.02
N LEU A 93 -1.53 10.88 6.29
CA LEU A 93 -0.93 9.60 5.90
C LEU A 93 -0.63 9.60 4.40
N LEU A 94 0.58 9.19 4.05
CA LEU A 94 1.05 9.00 2.68
C LEU A 94 1.42 7.53 2.48
N PHE A 95 0.99 6.91 1.39
CA PHE A 95 1.40 5.55 1.06
C PHE A 95 1.67 5.34 -0.42
N GLY A 96 2.68 4.50 -0.66
CA GLY A 96 3.03 3.98 -1.98
C GLY A 96 3.39 5.08 -2.98
N GLY A 97 3.01 4.86 -4.23
CA GLY A 97 3.39 5.69 -5.37
C GLY A 97 4.64 5.17 -6.06
N GLU A 98 5.08 5.93 -7.06
CA GLU A 98 6.24 5.61 -7.89
C GLU A 98 7.11 6.83 -8.16
N TYR A 99 8.37 6.60 -8.47
CA TYR A 99 9.30 7.61 -8.93
C TYR A 99 9.98 7.12 -10.20
N PHE A 100 9.94 7.93 -11.25
CA PHE A 100 10.66 7.67 -12.50
C PHE A 100 11.77 8.70 -12.66
N ASN A 101 13.01 8.23 -12.82
CA ASN A 101 14.18 9.10 -12.95
C ASN A 101 14.56 9.43 -14.41
N GLY A 102 13.73 9.03 -15.38
CA GLY A 102 14.03 9.14 -16.82
C GLY A 102 14.53 7.84 -17.46
N ALA A 103 14.90 6.85 -16.65
CA ALA A 103 15.37 5.54 -17.13
C ALA A 103 14.68 4.37 -16.42
N LEU A 104 14.51 4.48 -15.10
CA LEU A 104 13.95 3.41 -14.27
C LEU A 104 12.85 3.94 -13.35
N ALA A 105 11.81 3.14 -13.19
CA ALA A 105 10.73 3.32 -12.24
C ALA A 105 11.04 2.59 -10.93
N GLN A 106 10.81 3.28 -9.82
CA GLN A 106 10.86 2.74 -8.47
C GLN A 106 9.48 2.88 -7.83
N PHE A 107 8.93 1.77 -7.34
CA PHE A 107 7.66 1.75 -6.61
C PHE A 107 7.91 1.70 -5.10
N PHE A 108 6.99 2.28 -4.34
CA PHE A 108 7.07 2.33 -2.87
C PHE A 108 5.94 1.52 -2.23
N ASN A 109 6.22 0.94 -1.05
CA ASN A 109 5.24 0.36 -0.13
C ASN A 109 5.34 0.94 1.28
N ASP A 110 6.02 2.08 1.42
CA ASP A 110 6.19 2.74 2.70
C ASP A 110 4.91 3.48 3.11
N LEU A 111 4.62 3.47 4.42
CA LEU A 111 3.60 4.32 5.02
C LEU A 111 4.32 5.44 5.75
N HIS A 112 4.10 6.68 5.32
CA HIS A 112 4.60 7.87 5.98
C HIS A 112 3.47 8.59 6.70
N ILE A 113 3.78 9.15 7.87
CA ILE A 113 2.89 10.01 8.63
C ILE A 113 3.53 11.38 8.75
N TYR A 114 2.78 12.42 8.41
CA TYR A 114 3.14 13.79 8.67
C TYR A 114 2.36 14.32 9.87
N TYR A 115 3.09 14.75 10.89
CA TYR A 115 2.56 15.39 12.09
C TYR A 115 2.58 16.91 11.90
N VAL A 116 1.39 17.47 11.65
CA VAL A 116 1.20 18.89 11.28
C VAL A 116 1.60 19.83 12.42
N ASP A 117 1.38 19.44 13.67
CA ASP A 117 1.67 20.24 14.86
C ASP A 117 3.17 20.44 15.11
N ARG A 118 4.01 19.56 14.57
CA ARG A 118 5.47 19.54 14.80
C ARG A 118 6.30 19.64 13.54
N ASP A 119 5.64 19.70 12.37
CA ASP A 119 6.29 19.65 11.07
C ASP A 119 7.25 18.45 10.95
N GLU A 120 6.77 17.26 11.35
CA GLU A 120 7.60 16.06 11.49
C GLU A 120 7.09 14.91 10.61
N TRP A 121 7.98 14.33 9.81
CA TRP A 121 7.71 13.10 9.06
C TRP A 121 8.15 11.88 9.85
N ARG A 122 7.32 10.83 9.84
CA ARG A 122 7.66 9.52 10.37
C ARG A 122 7.44 8.43 9.33
N LEU A 123 8.34 7.47 9.29
CA LEU A 123 8.20 6.24 8.53
C LEU A 123 7.63 5.15 9.43
N VAL A 124 6.58 4.49 8.95
CA VAL A 124 5.98 3.32 9.58
C VAL A 124 6.45 2.06 8.85
N THR A 125 6.97 1.10 9.61
CA THR A 125 7.15 -0.28 9.13
C THR A 125 6.10 -1.18 9.77
N SER A 126 5.59 -2.15 9.03
CA SER A 126 4.53 -3.06 9.49
C SER A 126 4.84 -4.50 9.03
N PRO A 127 4.52 -5.57 9.78
CA PRO A 127 4.66 -6.96 9.29
C PRO A 127 3.84 -7.29 8.03
N ASN A 128 2.77 -6.54 7.78
CA ASN A 128 1.69 -6.92 6.87
C ASN A 128 1.27 -5.79 5.92
N ALA A 129 2.20 -4.88 5.58
CA ALA A 129 1.91 -3.81 4.64
C ALA A 129 1.62 -4.36 3.23
N PRO A 130 0.75 -3.69 2.44
CA PRO A 130 0.56 -4.01 1.04
C PRO A 130 1.88 -3.95 0.26
N LEU A 131 2.03 -4.74 -0.79
CA LEU A 131 3.20 -4.72 -1.67
C LEU A 131 3.35 -3.38 -2.43
N PRO A 132 4.55 -3.07 -2.97
CA PRO A 132 4.80 -1.80 -3.67
C PRO A 132 3.81 -1.54 -4.79
N ARG A 133 3.25 -0.33 -4.80
CA ARG A 133 2.15 -0.01 -5.71
C ARG A 133 2.01 1.49 -5.96
N SER A 134 1.66 1.86 -7.18
CA SER A 134 1.21 3.19 -7.58
C SER A 134 -0.22 3.11 -8.15
N GLY A 135 -0.88 4.25 -8.35
CA GLY A 135 -2.21 4.30 -9.00
C GLY A 135 -3.33 3.61 -8.22
N HIS A 136 -3.09 3.26 -6.96
CA HIS A 136 -4.09 2.72 -6.03
C HIS A 136 -4.94 3.88 -5.47
N ALA A 137 -6.12 3.58 -4.95
CA ALA A 137 -7.00 4.58 -4.35
C ALA A 137 -7.22 4.32 -2.87
N TRP A 138 -7.35 5.41 -2.10
CA TRP A 138 -7.67 5.39 -0.68
C TRP A 138 -9.03 6.02 -0.43
N THR A 139 -9.75 5.51 0.56
CA THR A 139 -10.87 6.23 1.18
C THR A 139 -10.97 5.89 2.66
N ARG A 140 -11.48 6.82 3.46
CA ARG A 140 -11.98 6.49 4.80
C ARG A 140 -13.37 5.85 4.69
N ALA A 141 -13.84 5.22 5.77
CA ALA A 141 -15.27 4.95 5.95
C ALA A 141 -15.77 5.69 7.20
N GLY A 142 -17.08 5.93 7.27
CA GLY A 142 -17.70 6.64 8.39
C GLY A 142 -17.87 5.80 9.65
N ASN A 143 -17.91 4.47 9.54
CA ASN A 143 -17.95 3.55 10.68
C ASN A 143 -17.63 2.11 10.25
N PRO A 144 -16.57 1.47 10.78
CA PRO A 144 -15.52 2.02 11.66
C PRO A 144 -14.59 3.03 10.95
N ASN A 145 -13.89 3.87 11.73
CA ASN A 145 -12.95 4.90 11.27
C ASN A 145 -11.62 4.30 10.77
N HIS A 146 -11.69 3.39 9.81
CA HIS A 146 -10.51 2.88 9.13
C HIS A 146 -10.28 3.60 7.81
N ILE A 147 -9.09 3.38 7.27
CA ILE A 147 -8.74 3.74 5.89
C ILE A 147 -8.72 2.46 5.07
N TYR A 148 -9.21 2.53 3.85
CA TYR A 148 -9.32 1.42 2.92
C TYR A 148 -8.53 1.72 1.65
N LEU A 149 -7.86 0.69 1.12
CA LEU A 149 -7.04 0.76 -0.07
C LEU A 149 -7.47 -0.36 -1.01
N PHE A 150 -7.71 -0.04 -2.29
CA PHE A 150 -7.93 -1.04 -3.33
C PHE A 150 -6.91 -0.88 -4.46
N GLY A 151 -6.47 -2.03 -5.00
CA GLY A 151 -5.77 -2.13 -6.27
C GLY A 151 -4.46 -1.34 -6.35
N GLY A 152 -4.24 -0.75 -7.52
CA GLY A 152 -2.97 -0.17 -7.97
C GLY A 152 -2.22 -1.07 -8.92
N GLU A 153 -1.02 -0.66 -9.29
CA GLU A 153 -0.13 -1.43 -10.15
C GLU A 153 1.32 -1.41 -9.66
N PHE A 154 2.08 -2.37 -10.12
CA PHE A 154 3.53 -2.46 -10.02
C PHE A 154 4.07 -2.74 -11.43
N SER A 155 5.21 -2.18 -11.80
CA SER A 155 5.82 -2.46 -13.10
C SER A 155 7.27 -2.87 -12.98
N SER A 156 7.79 -3.46 -14.06
CA SER A 156 9.22 -3.68 -14.20
C SER A 156 9.95 -2.33 -14.20
N PRO A 157 11.24 -2.27 -13.84
CA PRO A 157 11.96 -1.00 -13.76
C PRO A 157 11.89 -0.16 -15.05
N LYS A 158 11.86 -0.79 -16.24
CA LYS A 158 11.71 -0.08 -17.52
C LYS A 158 10.25 0.17 -17.95
N GLN A 159 9.28 -0.20 -17.11
CA GLN A 159 7.84 -0.07 -17.37
C GLN A 159 7.35 -0.82 -18.62
N GLY A 160 7.98 -1.95 -18.96
CA GLY A 160 7.56 -2.80 -20.08
C GLY A 160 6.46 -3.80 -19.71
N THR A 161 6.36 -4.13 -18.43
CA THR A 161 5.47 -5.17 -17.90
C THR A 161 4.79 -4.65 -16.66
N PHE A 162 3.48 -4.84 -16.56
CA PHE A 162 2.64 -4.35 -15.47
C PHE A 162 1.93 -5.48 -14.74
N HIS A 163 1.90 -5.39 -13.42
CA HIS A 163 1.10 -6.21 -12.52
C HIS A 163 0.04 -5.32 -11.87
N HIS A 164 -1.24 -5.55 -12.17
CA HIS A 164 -2.33 -4.86 -11.51
C HIS A 164 -2.83 -5.65 -10.30
N TYR A 165 -3.01 -4.96 -9.18
CA TYR A 165 -3.55 -5.56 -7.97
C TYR A 165 -5.09 -5.54 -7.97
N SER A 166 -5.69 -6.61 -7.44
CA SER A 166 -7.13 -6.73 -7.14
C SER A 166 -7.41 -6.90 -5.64
N ASP A 167 -6.38 -6.72 -4.81
CA ASP A 167 -6.47 -6.91 -3.37
C ASP A 167 -7.10 -5.69 -2.69
N PHE A 168 -7.77 -5.97 -1.57
CA PHE A 168 -8.45 -4.98 -0.76
C PHE A 168 -7.86 -4.97 0.65
N TRP A 169 -7.48 -3.78 1.11
CA TRP A 169 -6.78 -3.61 2.37
C TRP A 169 -7.46 -2.58 3.24
N ARG A 170 -7.20 -2.71 4.53
CA ARG A 170 -7.63 -1.77 5.56
C ARG A 170 -6.47 -1.41 6.46
N LEU A 171 -6.30 -0.13 6.73
CA LEU A 171 -5.37 0.41 7.70
C LEU A 171 -6.16 0.87 8.93
N GLU A 172 -5.79 0.39 10.11
CA GLU A 172 -6.21 0.94 11.39
C GLU A 172 -5.31 2.13 11.74
N PRO A 173 -5.82 3.38 11.71
CA PRO A 173 -4.96 4.55 11.89
C PRO A 173 -4.38 4.64 13.29
N SER A 174 -5.01 4.09 14.32
CA SER A 174 -4.49 4.15 15.70
C SER A 174 -3.29 3.23 15.94
N THR A 175 -3.28 2.04 15.34
CA THR A 175 -2.21 1.04 15.50
C THR A 175 -1.23 1.01 14.33
N ARG A 176 -1.56 1.72 13.24
CA ARG A 176 -0.88 1.66 11.93
C ARG A 176 -0.79 0.26 11.34
N GLU A 177 -1.69 -0.62 11.75
CA GLU A 177 -1.72 -1.99 11.32
C GLU A 177 -2.55 -2.15 10.05
N TRP A 178 -1.97 -2.87 9.10
CA TRP A 178 -2.64 -3.24 7.86
C TRP A 178 -3.39 -4.55 8.05
N THR A 179 -4.50 -4.72 7.34
CA THR A 179 -5.23 -5.97 7.28
C THR A 179 -5.70 -6.17 5.86
N LYS A 180 -5.32 -7.29 5.24
CA LYS A 180 -5.90 -7.70 3.97
C LYS A 180 -7.33 -8.17 4.24
N ILE A 181 -8.29 -7.60 3.52
CA ILE A 181 -9.69 -8.00 3.62
C ILE A 181 -9.91 -9.09 2.57
N GLU A 182 -10.20 -10.30 3.05
CA GLU A 182 -10.65 -11.39 2.19
C GLU A 182 -12.15 -11.27 1.95
N CYS A 183 -12.54 -10.90 0.73
CA CYS A 183 -13.94 -10.75 0.33
C CYS A 183 -14.49 -12.07 -0.24
N LYS A 184 -15.76 -12.37 0.01
CA LYS A 184 -16.47 -13.52 -0.58
C LYS A 184 -17.23 -13.08 -1.83
N GLY A 185 -17.41 -14.02 -2.77
CA GLY A 185 -18.18 -13.77 -3.99
C GLY A 185 -17.43 -12.94 -5.02
N LYS A 186 -18.16 -12.10 -5.76
CA LYS A 186 -17.56 -11.25 -6.81
C LYS A 186 -16.81 -10.08 -6.16
N THR A 187 -15.62 -9.79 -6.67
CA THR A 187 -14.80 -8.64 -6.30
C THR A 187 -14.48 -7.81 -7.54
N PRO A 188 -14.12 -6.52 -7.39
CA PRO A 188 -13.66 -5.74 -8.52
C PRO A 188 -12.43 -6.40 -9.15
N PRO A 189 -12.34 -6.48 -10.49
CA PRO A 189 -11.12 -6.93 -11.14
C PRO A 189 -9.94 -6.02 -10.79
N ALA A 190 -8.73 -6.55 -10.96
CA ALA A 190 -7.49 -5.81 -10.78
C ALA A 190 -7.50 -4.51 -11.57
N ARG A 191 -7.00 -3.40 -11.01
CA ARG A 191 -7.05 -2.09 -11.67
C ARG A 191 -6.14 -1.07 -11.01
N SER A 192 -5.71 -0.09 -11.78
CA SER A 192 -5.04 1.14 -11.34
C SER A 192 -5.78 2.37 -11.90
N GLY A 193 -5.43 3.57 -11.43
CA GLY A 193 -6.02 4.84 -11.88
C GLY A 193 -7.48 5.09 -11.43
N HIS A 194 -8.13 4.10 -10.82
CA HIS A 194 -9.50 4.21 -10.33
C HIS A 194 -9.64 5.23 -9.19
N ARG A 195 -10.89 5.63 -8.90
CA ARG A 195 -11.21 6.49 -7.76
C ARG A 195 -12.06 5.77 -6.74
N MET A 196 -11.81 6.10 -5.48
CA MET A 196 -12.61 5.64 -4.36
C MET A 196 -13.14 6.82 -3.55
N THR A 197 -14.36 6.68 -3.07
CA THR A 197 -14.97 7.57 -2.09
C THR A 197 -15.82 6.74 -1.14
N TYR A 198 -16.49 7.39 -0.20
CA TYR A 198 -17.36 6.72 0.74
C TYR A 198 -18.62 7.53 1.03
N TRP A 199 -19.68 6.82 1.39
CA TRP A 199 -20.90 7.37 1.93
C TRP A 199 -21.34 6.53 3.12
N LYS A 200 -21.29 7.11 4.33
CA LYS A 200 -21.52 6.39 5.59
C LYS A 200 -20.58 5.18 5.71
N HIS A 201 -21.12 3.96 5.75
CA HIS A 201 -20.37 2.70 5.82
C HIS A 201 -20.17 2.06 4.43
N TYR A 202 -20.57 2.73 3.35
CA TYR A 202 -20.36 2.25 2.00
C TYR A 202 -19.10 2.85 1.41
N ILE A 203 -18.24 2.00 0.88
CA ILE A 203 -17.13 2.37 0.02
C ILE A 203 -17.60 2.25 -1.42
N ILE A 204 -17.30 3.28 -2.21
CA ILE A 204 -17.69 3.38 -3.61
C ILE A 204 -16.41 3.44 -4.43
N LEU A 205 -16.27 2.52 -5.38
CA LEU A 205 -15.15 2.44 -6.30
C LEU A 205 -15.67 2.59 -7.72
N PHE A 206 -15.01 3.43 -8.52
CA PHE A 206 -15.38 3.64 -9.92
C PHE A 206 -14.16 3.68 -10.84
N GLY A 207 -14.31 3.05 -12.00
CA GLY A 207 -13.42 3.20 -13.14
C GLY A 207 -12.03 2.60 -12.97
N GLY A 208 -11.03 3.25 -13.56
CA GLY A 208 -9.64 2.77 -13.64
C GLY A 208 -9.36 2.01 -14.93
N PHE A 209 -8.20 1.37 -15.00
CA PHE A 209 -7.78 0.60 -16.16
C PHE A 209 -6.95 -0.62 -15.77
N GLN A 210 -6.79 -1.51 -16.75
CA GLN A 210 -5.86 -2.62 -16.76
C GLN A 210 -4.98 -2.48 -18.00
N ASP A 211 -3.67 -2.53 -17.85
CA ASP A 211 -2.71 -2.58 -18.93
C ASP A 211 -2.05 -3.95 -18.97
N THR A 212 -2.15 -4.63 -20.11
CA THR A 212 -1.53 -5.94 -20.30
C THR A 212 -0.44 -5.88 -21.36
N SER A 213 0.40 -4.83 -21.38
CA SER A 213 1.53 -4.53 -22.31
C SER A 213 1.17 -4.46 -23.80
N ASN A 214 0.13 -5.16 -24.23
CA ASN A 214 -0.41 -5.27 -25.58
C ASN A 214 -1.69 -4.43 -25.76
N GLN A 215 -2.43 -4.21 -24.67
CA GLN A 215 -3.70 -3.48 -24.70
C GLN A 215 -3.99 -2.86 -23.34
N THR A 216 -4.43 -1.61 -23.36
CA THR A 216 -5.02 -0.94 -22.19
C THR A 216 -6.55 -1.05 -22.26
N LYS A 217 -7.15 -1.60 -21.20
CA LYS A 217 -8.61 -1.71 -21.03
C LYS A 217 -9.06 -0.75 -19.95
N TYR A 218 -9.83 0.26 -20.34
CA TYR A 218 -10.48 1.17 -19.40
C TYR A 218 -11.77 0.55 -18.83
N LEU A 219 -12.03 0.82 -17.56
CA LEU A 219 -13.16 0.33 -16.81
C LEU A 219 -14.10 1.50 -16.52
N ALA A 220 -15.41 1.24 -16.53
CA ALA A 220 -16.47 2.19 -16.19
C ALA A 220 -17.47 1.59 -15.18
N ASP A 221 -17.10 0.49 -14.53
CA ASP A 221 -17.93 -0.20 -13.57
C ASP A 221 -17.94 0.49 -12.20
N LEU A 222 -19.08 0.42 -11.52
CA LEU A 222 -19.29 0.96 -10.17
C LEU A 222 -19.42 -0.19 -9.17
N TRP A 223 -18.57 -0.18 -8.16
CA TRP A 223 -18.53 -1.17 -7.11
C TRP A 223 -18.83 -0.53 -5.75
N ILE A 224 -19.66 -1.21 -4.96
CA ILE A 224 -20.03 -0.78 -3.61
C ILE A 224 -19.65 -1.87 -2.63
N PHE A 225 -18.93 -1.50 -1.58
CA PHE A 225 -18.58 -2.38 -0.46
C PHE A 225 -19.20 -1.86 0.84
N ASP A 226 -19.89 -2.74 1.56
CA ASP A 226 -20.49 -2.46 2.86
C ASP A 226 -19.51 -2.84 3.99
N THR A 227 -19.01 -1.85 4.72
CA THR A 227 -18.03 -2.04 5.80
C THR A 227 -18.63 -2.59 7.10
N GLN A 228 -19.94 -2.80 7.20
CA GLN A 228 -20.58 -3.40 8.37
C GLN A 228 -20.92 -4.87 8.16
N ASN A 229 -21.35 -5.23 6.94
CA ASN A 229 -21.69 -6.60 6.59
C ASN A 229 -20.48 -7.42 6.06
N PHE A 230 -19.32 -6.77 5.92
CA PHE A 230 -17.95 -7.31 5.76
C PHE A 230 -17.72 -8.43 4.72
N SER A 231 -18.66 -8.72 3.81
CA SER A 231 -18.60 -10.00 3.10
C SER A 231 -18.59 -9.91 1.58
N VAL A 232 -19.15 -8.88 0.95
CA VAL A 232 -19.37 -8.93 -0.50
C VAL A 232 -19.27 -7.54 -1.13
N TRP A 233 -18.51 -7.45 -2.22
CA TRP A 233 -18.60 -6.32 -3.14
C TRP A 233 -19.82 -6.49 -4.05
N THR A 234 -20.62 -5.45 -4.19
CA THR A 234 -21.78 -5.45 -5.09
C THR A 234 -21.51 -4.58 -6.30
N VAL A 235 -21.71 -5.12 -7.49
CA VAL A 235 -21.75 -4.31 -8.72
C VAL A 235 -23.08 -3.60 -8.74
N SER A 236 -23.06 -2.26 -8.72
CA SER A 236 -24.26 -1.49 -8.97
C SER A 236 -24.38 -1.26 -10.47
N SER A 237 -25.41 -1.81 -11.09
CA SER A 237 -25.89 -1.26 -12.35
C SER A 237 -26.43 0.13 -12.03
N LEU A 238 -25.81 1.18 -12.56
CA LEU A 238 -26.44 2.48 -12.56
C LEU A 238 -27.82 2.29 -13.20
N LEU A 239 -28.88 2.70 -12.49
CA LEU A 239 -30.22 2.71 -13.08
C LEU A 239 -30.11 3.51 -14.38
N SER A 240 -30.51 2.90 -15.50
CA SER A 240 -30.35 3.37 -16.89
C SER A 240 -31.09 4.69 -17.21
N LEU A 241 -31.41 5.49 -16.20
CA LEU A 241 -32.09 6.77 -16.29
C LEU A 241 -31.21 7.87 -16.89
N ARG A 242 -29.90 7.64 -17.06
CA ARG A 242 -28.96 8.52 -17.79
C ARG A 242 -27.88 7.68 -18.45
N THR A 243 -27.38 8.17 -19.59
CA THR A 243 -26.22 7.61 -20.32
C THR A 243 -25.12 7.22 -19.34
N ASP A 244 -24.72 5.94 -19.36
CA ASP A 244 -23.62 5.46 -18.54
C ASP A 244 -22.38 6.32 -18.79
N PRO A 245 -21.69 6.79 -17.75
CA PRO A 245 -20.48 7.57 -17.93
C PRO A 245 -19.44 6.71 -18.67
N GLU A 246 -18.86 7.27 -19.73
CA GLU A 246 -17.74 6.64 -20.45
C GLU A 246 -16.56 6.36 -19.49
N ALA A 247 -15.77 5.34 -19.83
CA ALA A 247 -14.60 4.94 -19.05
C ALA A 247 -13.54 6.08 -19.00
N ARG A 248 -12.96 6.31 -17.83
CA ARG A 248 -11.94 7.37 -17.60
C ARG A 248 -10.86 6.90 -16.62
N ALA A 249 -9.65 7.44 -16.80
CA ALA A 249 -8.51 7.30 -15.89
C ALA A 249 -8.39 8.53 -14.96
#